data_AF-A0A9Q1JBA0-F1
#
_entry.id   AF-A0A9Q1JBA0-F1
#
_cell.length_a   1.000
_cell.length_b   1.000
_cell.length_c   1.000
_cell.angle_alpha   90.00
_cell.angle_beta   90.00
_cell.angle_gamma   90.00
#
_symmetry.space_group_name_H-M   'P 1'
#
loop_
_entity.id
_entity.type
_entity.pdbx_description
1 polymer ?
#
loop_
_entity_poly.entity_id
_entity_poly.type
_entity_poly.pdbx_seq_one_letter_code
_entity_poly.pdbx_strand_id
1 'polypeptide(L)'
;MKRKTHSNQLNMEGSLIARDLVGIQDFVLLDPHTSETAFLDNLRKRFTEDLIYTYIGTLLVSVNPYKQLDIYTEKQMDTYMGVNFFELPPHM
;
A
#
# COMPACT_ATOMS: atom_id res chain seq x y z
N MET A 1 -26.06 -2.35 -31.73
CA MET A 1 -26.60 -1.77 -30.47
C MET A 1 -25.48 -1.68 -29.44
N LYS A 2 -25.45 -0.60 -28.64
CA LYS A 2 -24.31 -0.13 -27.82
C LYS A 2 -23.97 -1.02 -26.60
N ARG A 3 -22.71 -0.90 -26.16
CA ARG A 3 -21.99 -1.65 -25.09
C ARG A 3 -22.24 -1.12 -23.66
N LYS A 4 -21.75 -1.93 -22.69
CA LYS A 4 -21.21 -1.66 -21.32
C LYS A 4 -22.24 -1.59 -20.18
N THR A 5 -22.26 -2.52 -19.21
CA THR A 5 -21.33 -2.85 -18.10
C THR A 5 -21.01 -1.67 -17.17
N HIS A 6 -21.76 -1.54 -16.08
CA HIS A 6 -21.44 -0.69 -14.93
C HIS A 6 -21.95 -1.33 -13.63
N SER A 7 -21.13 -2.12 -12.93
CA SER A 7 -21.44 -2.54 -11.56
C SER A 7 -20.22 -3.03 -10.74
N ASN A 8 -18.98 -2.62 -11.09
CA ASN A 8 -17.79 -3.15 -10.41
C ASN A 8 -16.72 -2.11 -10.05
N GLN A 9 -17.08 -0.82 -10.06
CA GLN A 9 -16.13 0.27 -9.83
C GLN A 9 -16.06 0.72 -8.36
N LEU A 10 -17.07 0.41 -7.54
CA LEU A 10 -17.18 0.88 -6.15
C LEU A 10 -16.37 0.06 -5.12
N ASN A 11 -15.85 -1.12 -5.47
CA ASN A 11 -15.18 -2.00 -4.50
C ASN A 11 -13.68 -1.75 -4.33
N MET A 12 -13.01 -1.07 -5.28
CA MET A 12 -11.55 -0.92 -5.24
C MET A 12 -11.09 0.30 -4.44
N GLU A 13 -11.80 1.42 -4.55
CA GLU A 13 -11.49 2.64 -3.79
C GLU A 13 -11.67 2.40 -2.28
N GLY A 14 -12.72 1.70 -1.86
CA GLY A 14 -12.93 1.33 -0.45
C GLY A 14 -11.82 0.42 0.11
N SER A 15 -11.24 -0.47 -0.70
CA SER A 15 -10.12 -1.31 -0.29
C SER A 15 -8.79 -0.55 -0.23
N LEU A 16 -8.59 0.47 -1.08
CA LEU A 16 -7.41 1.32 -1.04
C LEU A 16 -7.45 2.24 0.20
N ILE A 17 -8.61 2.84 0.47
CA ILE A 17 -8.83 3.67 1.66
C ILE A 17 -8.71 2.83 2.95
N ALA A 18 -9.17 1.59 2.96
CA ALA A 18 -9.02 0.70 4.11
C ALA A 18 -7.54 0.34 4.40
N ARG A 19 -6.71 0.26 3.35
CA ARG A 19 -5.27 0.00 3.47
C ARG A 19 -4.51 1.22 4.00
N ASP A 20 -4.98 2.42 3.70
CA ASP A 20 -4.45 3.67 4.29
C ASP A 20 -4.68 3.76 5.80
N LEU A 21 -5.64 3.00 6.35
CA LEU A 21 -5.93 2.95 7.78
C LEU A 21 -5.03 1.95 8.56
N VAL A 22 -4.27 1.10 7.86
CA VAL A 22 -3.43 0.07 8.50
C VAL A 22 -2.01 0.59 8.68
N GLY A 23 -1.76 1.10 9.88
CA GLY A 23 -0.43 1.58 10.28
C GLY A 23 0.02 2.81 9.48
N ILE A 24 1.28 3.17 9.64
CA ILE A 24 1.89 4.34 9.02
C ILE A 24 2.57 3.91 7.72
N GLN A 25 2.26 4.62 6.62
CA GLN A 25 2.77 4.31 5.28
C GLN A 25 4.18 4.86 5.03
N ASP A 26 4.54 5.97 5.68
CA ASP A 26 5.87 6.56 5.65
C ASP A 26 6.45 6.68 7.06
N PHE A 27 7.53 5.96 7.32
CA PHE A 27 8.23 5.96 8.59
C PHE A 27 8.85 7.32 8.98
N VAL A 28 8.99 8.28 8.06
CA VAL A 28 9.37 9.65 8.42
C VAL A 28 8.31 10.32 9.32
N LEU A 29 7.06 9.87 9.24
CA LEU A 29 5.97 10.35 10.10
C LEU A 29 5.96 9.68 11.49
N LEU A 30 6.81 8.67 11.73
CA LEU A 30 6.96 8.05 13.05
C LEU A 30 7.81 8.93 13.97
N ASP A 31 7.42 8.98 15.24
CA ASP A 31 8.14 9.76 16.25
C ASP A 31 9.57 9.22 16.40
N PRO A 32 10.61 10.05 16.18
CA PRO A 32 12.01 9.64 16.25
C PRO A 32 12.44 9.13 17.63
N HIS A 33 11.66 9.39 18.68
CA HIS A 33 11.99 9.02 20.06
C HIS A 33 11.56 7.61 20.47
N THR A 34 10.79 6.90 19.63
CA THR A 34 10.36 5.50 19.86
C THR A 34 10.86 4.60 18.71
N SER A 35 12.18 4.54 18.55
CA SER A 35 12.83 4.26 17.27
C SER A 35 12.65 2.84 16.71
N GLU A 36 12.74 1.78 17.52
CA GLU A 36 12.85 0.41 16.97
C GLU A 36 11.59 -0.42 17.21
N THR A 37 11.05 -0.40 18.44
CA THR A 37 9.84 -1.17 18.76
C THR A 37 8.63 -0.68 17.98
N ALA A 38 8.43 0.64 17.88
CA ALA A 38 7.32 1.19 17.10
C ALA A 38 7.48 0.93 15.59
N PHE A 39 8.73 0.91 15.10
CA PHE A 39 9.04 0.55 13.71
C PHE A 39 8.64 -0.90 13.43
N LEU A 40 9.08 -1.83 14.27
CA LEU A 40 8.75 -3.25 14.15
C LEU A 40 7.25 -3.51 14.31
N ASP A 41 6.60 -2.84 15.26
CA ASP A 41 5.16 -2.95 15.46
C ASP A 41 4.36 -2.46 14.25
N ASN A 42 4.80 -1.38 13.60
CA ASN A 42 4.18 -0.89 12.38
C ASN A 42 4.35 -1.87 11.22
N LEU A 43 5.57 -2.37 11.00
CA LEU A 43 5.82 -3.40 9.98
C LEU A 43 4.96 -4.65 10.23
N ARG A 44 4.87 -5.09 11.48
CA ARG A 44 4.06 -6.26 11.85
C ARG A 44 2.57 -6.04 11.60
N LYS A 45 2.04 -4.86 11.96
CA LYS A 45 0.64 -4.50 11.69
C LYS A 45 0.33 -4.50 10.20
N ARG A 46 1.19 -3.85 9.39
CA ARG A 46 1.05 -3.80 7.93
C ARG A 46 1.15 -5.17 7.29
N PHE A 47 2.13 -5.97 7.71
CA PHE A 47 2.33 -7.32 7.19
C PHE A 47 1.14 -8.25 7.48
N THR A 48 0.48 -8.09 8.62
CA THR A 48 -0.71 -8.89 8.98
C THR A 48 -1.88 -8.65 8.02
N GLU A 49 -1.92 -7.47 7.38
CA GLU A 49 -2.93 -7.06 6.40
C GLU A 49 -2.43 -7.17 4.96
N ASP A 50 -1.38 -7.96 4.71
CA ASP A 50 -0.77 -8.17 3.39
C ASP A 50 -0.19 -6.90 2.73
N LEU A 51 0.12 -5.88 3.53
CA LEU A 51 0.84 -4.68 3.10
C LEU A 51 2.35 -4.88 3.27
N ILE A 52 2.98 -5.35 2.19
CA ILE A 52 4.40 -5.73 2.20
C ILE A 52 5.36 -4.57 1.87
N TYR A 53 4.83 -3.42 1.48
CA TYR A 53 5.59 -2.24 1.08
C TYR A 53 5.35 -1.09 2.06
N THR A 54 6.42 -0.40 2.45
CA THR A 54 6.35 0.78 3.31
C THR A 54 7.45 1.78 2.95
N TYR A 55 7.14 3.07 2.91
CA TYR A 55 8.10 4.12 2.64
C TYR A 55 8.92 4.46 3.90
N ILE A 56 10.19 4.79 3.70
CA ILE A 56 11.04 5.50 4.67
C ILE A 56 11.60 6.72 3.92
N GLY A 57 10.82 7.80 3.87
CA GLY A 57 11.11 8.96 3.05
C GLY A 57 11.22 8.57 1.58
N THR A 58 12.42 8.66 0.99
CA THR A 58 12.67 8.29 -0.41
C THR A 58 13.00 6.81 -0.60
N LEU A 59 13.13 6.03 0.48
CA LEU A 59 13.42 4.60 0.42
C LEU A 59 12.11 3.80 0.46
N LEU A 60 12.11 2.65 -0.20
CA LEU A 60 11.02 1.68 -0.15
C LEU A 60 11.51 0.39 0.51
N VAL A 61 10.83 -0.03 1.57
CA VAL A 61 11.10 -1.29 2.27
C VAL A 61 10.08 -2.33 1.83
N SER A 62 10.57 -3.52 1.49
CA SER A 62 9.77 -4.69 1.14
C SER A 62 9.95 -5.80 2.17
N VAL A 63 8.85 -6.38 2.65
CA VAL A 63 8.83 -7.53 3.55
C VAL A 63 8.27 -8.74 2.80
N ASN A 64 9.08 -9.79 2.63
CA ASN A 64 8.67 -10.96 1.83
C ASN A 64 7.49 -11.71 2.48
N PRO A 65 6.32 -11.81 1.80
CA PRO A 65 5.17 -12.52 2.34
C PRO A 65 5.27 -14.04 2.21
N TYR A 66 6.23 -14.57 1.43
CA TYR A 66 6.34 -16.01 1.09
C TYR A 66 5.05 -16.65 0.54
N LYS A 67 4.13 -15.82 0.04
CA LYS A 67 2.88 -16.19 -0.63
C LYS A 67 2.63 -15.27 -1.82
N GLN A 68 1.79 -15.71 -2.75
CA GLN A 68 1.36 -14.86 -3.86
C GLN A 68 0.33 -13.84 -3.37
N LEU A 69 0.48 -12.60 -3.82
CA LEU A 69 -0.45 -11.50 -3.58
C LEU A 69 -0.89 -10.94 -4.93
N ASP A 70 -2.19 -10.66 -5.08
CA ASP A 70 -2.80 -10.13 -6.30
C ASP A 70 -2.59 -8.61 -6.45
N ILE A 71 -1.35 -8.16 -6.28
CA ILE A 71 -0.97 -6.73 -6.28
C ILE A 71 -0.21 -6.29 -7.55
N TYR A 72 0.11 -7.22 -8.45
CA TYR A 72 0.85 -6.97 -9.70
C TYR A 72 -0.03 -7.13 -10.95
N THR A 73 -1.29 -6.70 -10.86
CA THR A 73 -2.20 -6.77 -12.00
C THR A 73 -2.00 -5.57 -12.93
N GLU A 74 -2.34 -5.71 -14.21
CA GLU A 74 -2.27 -4.60 -15.18
C GLU A 74 -3.01 -3.36 -14.68
N LYS A 75 -4.16 -3.56 -14.02
CA LYS A 75 -4.93 -2.47 -13.41
C LYS A 75 -4.16 -1.71 -12.33
N GLN A 76 -3.36 -2.39 -11.52
CA GLN A 76 -2.50 -1.74 -10.52
C GLN A 76 -1.40 -0.95 -11.23
N MET A 77 -0.73 -1.54 -12.22
CA MET A 77 0.31 -0.84 -13.01
C MET A 77 -0.22 0.44 -13.63
N ASP A 78 -1.41 0.41 -14.24
CA ASP A 78 -2.06 1.58 -14.83
C ASP A 78 -2.36 2.68 -13.78
N THR A 79 -2.63 2.29 -12.53
CA THR A 79 -2.92 3.23 -11.43
C THR A 79 -1.66 3.97 -10.99
N TYR A 80 -0.51 3.29 -10.94
CA TYR A 80 0.76 3.89 -10.52
C TYR A 80 1.51 4.58 -11.69
N MET A 81 1.12 4.33 -12.93
CA MET A 81 1.78 4.88 -14.10
C MET A 81 1.65 6.42 -14.17
N GLY A 82 2.78 7.12 -14.08
CA GLY A 82 2.83 8.58 -14.24
C GLY A 82 2.31 9.37 -13.03
N VAL A 83 2.02 8.70 -11.92
CA VAL A 83 1.59 9.32 -10.66
C VAL A 83 2.79 9.54 -9.75
N ASN A 84 2.74 10.61 -8.94
CA ASN A 84 3.77 10.84 -7.93
C ASN A 84 3.63 9.79 -6.82
N PHE A 85 4.75 9.18 -6.40
CA PHE A 85 4.76 8.08 -5.44
C PHE A 85 4.30 8.48 -4.03
N PHE A 86 4.24 9.77 -3.70
CA PHE A 86 3.65 10.25 -2.44
C PHE A 86 2.11 10.33 -2.46
N GLU A 87 1.48 10.27 -3.63
CA GLU A 87 0.02 10.37 -3.78
C GLU A 87 -0.67 9.02 -3.67
N LEU A 88 0.08 7.92 -3.80
CA LEU A 88 -0.43 6.57 -3.76
C LEU A 88 0.22 5.74 -2.65
N PRO A 89 -0.42 4.65 -2.22
CA PRO A 89 0.15 3.74 -1.24
C PRO A 89 1.50 3.16 -1.73
N PRO A 90 2.40 2.76 -0.81
CA PRO A 90 3.70 2.21 -1.17
C PRO A 90 3.58 0.94 -2.00
N HIS A 91 4.23 0.94 -3.18
CA HIS A 91 4.24 -0.15 -4.15
C HIS A 91 5.46 -0.05 -5.09
N MET A 92 5.76 -1.10 -5.88
CA MET A 92 6.90 -1.20 -6.81
C MET A 92 6.48 -1.08 -8.28
#